data_AF-A0A3M1FWG9-F1
#
_entry.id   AF-A0A3M1FWG9-F1
#
_cell.length_a   1.000
_cell.length_b   1.000
_cell.length_c   1.000
_cell.angle_alpha   90.00
_cell.angle_beta   90.00
_cell.angle_gamma   90.00
#
_symmetry.space_group_name_H-M   'P 1'
#
loop_
_entity.id
_entity.type
_entity.pdbx_description
1 polymer ?
#
loop_
_entity_poly.entity_id
_entity_poly.type
_entity_poly.pdbx_seq_one_letter_code
_entity_poly.pdbx_strand_id
1 'polypeptide(L)'
;MSIADSPEWAKEVRRTRIRLGLSQEELANLLGVKRGKIVNIENGRIKSPQYDLLQKLEELKANMSHYVQRFEEIRATSMRDLIDDWKKRLEIEKDVDLAELLHVAPYSIKRWREGEGRPSTQFIFEYESKVEFMEKYLARTRDNLKREGAVEALSAVQKYFAEQNPPKECKQPFFEALRRAKMQFEDDMLV
;
A
#
# COMPACT_ATOMS: atom_id res chain seq x y z
N MET A 1 11.01 -25.37 12.31
CA MET A 1 12.40 -25.13 12.75
C MET A 1 12.47 -23.68 13.21
N SER A 2 12.88 -23.41 14.45
CA SER A 2 12.93 -22.04 14.97
C SER A 2 14.05 -21.26 14.30
N ILE A 3 13.89 -19.95 14.06
CA ILE A 3 15.01 -19.09 13.61
C ILE A 3 16.23 -19.24 14.55
N ALA A 4 16.00 -19.46 15.84
CA ALA A 4 17.08 -19.61 16.83
C ALA A 4 17.93 -20.87 16.63
N ASP A 5 17.40 -21.89 15.96
CA ASP A 5 18.10 -23.16 15.70
C ASP A 5 18.95 -23.09 14.42
N SER A 6 18.80 -22.02 13.62
CA SER A 6 19.52 -21.86 12.36
C SER A 6 20.95 -21.35 12.59
N PRO A 7 21.98 -21.98 11.99
CA PRO A 7 23.35 -21.44 12.01
C PRO A 7 23.44 -20.10 11.26
N GLU A 8 22.42 -19.73 10.47
CA GLU A 8 22.30 -18.46 9.77
C GLU A 8 21.24 -17.53 10.38
N TRP A 9 20.89 -17.67 11.66
CA TRP A 9 19.82 -16.88 12.32
C TRP A 9 19.91 -15.37 12.07
N ALA A 10 21.12 -14.79 12.04
CA ALA A 10 21.32 -13.38 11.76
C ALA A 10 20.92 -12.99 10.32
N LYS A 11 21.15 -13.89 9.34
CA LYS A 11 20.66 -13.71 7.96
C LYS A 11 19.15 -13.87 7.91
N GLU A 12 18.55 -14.75 8.71
CA GLU A 12 17.10 -14.90 8.79
C GLU A 12 16.40 -13.65 9.35
N VAL A 13 17.00 -12.96 10.33
CA VAL A 13 16.50 -11.66 10.80
C VAL A 13 16.48 -10.66 9.64
N ARG A 14 17.56 -10.55 8.88
CA ARG A 14 17.65 -9.67 7.72
C ARG A 14 16.64 -10.05 6.62
N ARG A 15 16.54 -11.33 6.28
CA ARG A 15 15.60 -11.85 5.27
C ARG A 15 14.17 -11.53 5.67
N THR A 16 13.82 -11.79 6.93
CA THR A 16 12.49 -11.48 7.48
C THR A 16 12.20 -9.99 7.42
N ARG A 17 13.13 -9.13 7.83
CA ARG A 17 12.97 -7.67 7.74
C ARG A 17 12.66 -7.22 6.32
N ILE A 18 13.47 -7.69 5.38
CA ILE A 18 13.34 -7.34 3.97
C ILE A 18 12.03 -7.88 3.40
N ARG A 19 11.59 -9.06 3.82
CA ARG A 19 10.31 -9.67 3.45
C ARG A 19 9.10 -8.94 4.03
N LEU A 20 9.26 -8.25 5.15
CA LEU A 20 8.21 -7.44 5.74
C LEU A 20 8.21 -6.00 5.21
N GLY A 21 9.14 -5.64 4.32
CA GLY A 21 9.28 -4.28 3.81
C GLY A 21 9.78 -3.26 4.84
N LEU A 22 10.28 -3.73 5.98
CA LEU A 22 10.65 -2.88 7.10
C LEU A 22 12.06 -2.32 6.95
N SER A 23 12.23 -1.06 7.35
CA SER A 23 13.52 -0.50 7.68
C SER A 23 14.07 -1.15 8.96
N GLN A 24 15.37 -0.97 9.21
CA GLN A 24 16.00 -1.44 10.44
C GLN A 24 15.45 -0.73 11.69
N GLU A 25 14.96 0.51 11.53
CA GLU A 25 14.33 1.28 12.61
C GLU A 25 12.94 0.70 12.94
N GLU A 26 12.11 0.48 11.92
CA GLU A 26 10.76 -0.06 12.12
C GLU A 26 10.78 -1.47 12.72
N LEU A 27 11.68 -2.34 12.23
CA LEU A 27 11.84 -3.65 12.84
C LEU A 27 12.29 -3.55 14.30
N ALA A 28 13.19 -2.61 14.62
CA ALA A 28 13.65 -2.42 15.99
C ALA A 28 12.51 -1.97 16.91
N ASN A 29 11.67 -1.04 16.44
CA ASN A 29 10.49 -0.57 17.16
C ASN A 29 9.49 -1.70 17.41
N LEU A 30 9.19 -2.52 16.39
CA LEU A 30 8.29 -3.66 16.50
C LEU A 30 8.81 -4.73 17.48
N LEU A 31 10.13 -4.95 17.51
CA LEU A 31 10.75 -5.91 18.43
C LEU A 31 11.05 -5.32 19.83
N GLY A 32 10.80 -4.03 20.04
CA GLY A 32 11.09 -3.33 21.30
C GLY A 32 12.58 -3.23 21.62
N VAL A 33 13.42 -2.99 20.61
CA VAL A 33 14.88 -2.87 20.76
C VAL A 33 15.42 -1.63 20.08
N LYS A 34 16.67 -1.24 20.38
CA LYS A 34 17.33 -0.12 19.69
C LYS A 34 17.73 -0.51 18.26
N ARG A 35 17.59 0.39 17.28
CA ARG A 35 18.04 0.18 15.89
C ARG A 35 19.45 -0.36 15.77
N GLY A 36 20.39 0.18 16.55
CA GLY A 36 21.79 -0.27 16.54
C GLY A 36 21.96 -1.76 16.84
N LYS A 37 21.03 -2.34 17.60
CA LYS A 37 20.98 -3.79 17.88
C LYS A 37 20.69 -4.59 16.61
N ILE A 38 19.68 -4.19 15.83
CA ILE A 38 19.35 -4.80 14.53
C ILE A 38 20.52 -4.66 13.57
N VAL A 39 21.12 -3.47 13.47
CA VAL A 39 22.31 -3.23 12.63
C VAL A 39 23.46 -4.19 12.99
N ASN A 40 23.73 -4.38 14.28
CA ASN A 40 24.80 -5.26 14.74
C ASN A 40 24.50 -6.74 14.49
N ILE A 41 23.23 -7.15 14.61
CA ILE A 41 22.78 -8.51 14.26
C ILE A 41 23.00 -8.75 12.77
N GLU A 42 22.45 -7.91 11.90
CA GLU A 42 22.49 -8.12 10.44
C GLU A 42 23.90 -8.08 9.85
N ASN A 43 24.82 -7.39 10.52
CA ASN A 43 26.24 -7.32 10.15
C ASN A 43 27.11 -8.40 10.84
N GLY A 44 26.52 -9.34 11.58
CA GLY A 44 27.24 -10.44 12.23
C GLY A 44 28.12 -10.03 13.41
N ARG A 45 27.92 -8.83 13.98
CA ARG A 45 28.65 -8.37 15.16
C ARG A 45 28.14 -9.03 16.45
N ILE A 46 26.88 -9.47 16.46
CA ILE A 46 26.33 -10.32 17.53
C ILE A 46 26.46 -11.77 17.10
N LYS A 47 27.20 -12.57 17.89
CA LYS A 47 27.54 -13.97 17.56
C LYS A 47 26.56 -15.01 18.09
N SER A 48 25.66 -14.62 19.00
CA SER A 48 24.75 -15.55 19.68
C SER A 48 23.28 -15.18 19.42
N PRO A 49 22.42 -16.18 19.11
CA PRO A 49 20.98 -15.98 18.98
C PRO A 49 20.41 -15.40 20.27
N GLN A 50 19.55 -14.39 20.14
CA GLN A 50 18.85 -13.82 21.28
C GLN A 50 17.42 -14.33 21.28
N TYR A 51 17.17 -15.40 22.03
CA TYR A 51 15.93 -16.17 21.99
C TYR A 51 14.68 -15.29 22.11
N ASP A 52 14.62 -14.37 23.08
CA ASP A 52 13.46 -13.47 23.24
C ASP A 52 13.18 -12.60 22.01
N LEU A 53 14.25 -12.12 21.35
CA LEU A 53 14.13 -11.31 20.13
C LEU A 53 13.66 -12.17 18.96
N LEU A 54 14.19 -13.38 18.84
CA LEU A 54 13.84 -14.31 17.76
C LEU A 54 12.43 -14.86 17.92
N GLN A 55 11.97 -15.09 19.15
CA GLN A 55 10.59 -15.44 19.44
C GLN A 55 9.64 -14.32 19.03
N LYS A 56 9.92 -13.07 19.42
CA LYS A 56 9.14 -11.90 18.98
C LYS A 56 9.13 -11.74 17.46
N LEU A 57 10.23 -12.08 16.79
CA LEU A 57 10.30 -12.04 15.33
C LEU A 57 9.42 -13.13 14.68
N GLU A 58 9.36 -14.32 15.26
CA GLU A 58 8.45 -15.39 14.80
C GLU A 58 6.98 -15.04 15.05
N GLU A 59 6.66 -14.45 16.20
CA GLU A 59 5.33 -13.92 16.50
C GLU A 59 4.94 -12.83 15.51
N LEU A 60 5.86 -11.90 15.21
CA LEU A 60 5.66 -10.87 14.19
C LEU A 60 5.40 -11.48 12.81
N LYS A 61 6.17 -12.49 12.41
CA LYS A 61 5.95 -13.21 11.14
C LYS A 61 4.58 -13.90 11.09
N ALA A 62 4.17 -14.54 12.18
CA ALA A 62 2.87 -15.22 12.25
C ALA A 62 1.71 -14.22 12.18
N ASN A 63 1.79 -13.12 12.94
CA ASN A 63 0.77 -12.08 12.97
C ASN A 63 0.70 -11.30 11.66
N MET A 64 1.84 -11.14 10.98
CA MET A 64 1.93 -10.49 9.67
C MET A 64 1.88 -11.50 8.52
N SER A 65 1.45 -12.74 8.73
CA SER A 65 1.39 -13.80 7.71
C SER A 65 0.72 -13.34 6.41
N HIS A 66 -0.43 -12.67 6.50
CA HIS A 66 -1.13 -12.12 5.34
C HIS A 66 -0.35 -10.98 4.66
N TYR A 67 0.35 -10.14 5.44
CA TYR A 67 1.24 -9.10 4.90
C TYR A 67 2.45 -9.70 4.20
N VAL A 68 3.05 -10.74 4.75
CA VAL A 68 4.18 -11.48 4.17
C VAL A 68 3.77 -12.13 2.85
N GLN A 69 2.61 -12.79 2.82
CA GLN A 69 2.10 -13.41 1.61
C GLN A 69 1.83 -12.35 0.53
N ARG A 70 1.13 -11.27 0.87
CA ARG A 70 0.89 -10.14 -0.05
C ARG A 70 2.20 -9.52 -0.53
N PHE A 71 3.22 -9.45 0.32
CA PHE A 71 4.53 -8.92 -0.03
C PHE A 71 5.29 -9.80 -1.03
N GLU A 72 5.25 -11.11 -0.86
CA GLU A 72 5.85 -12.06 -1.81
C GLU A 72 5.09 -12.04 -3.14
N GLU A 73 3.75 -11.94 -3.11
CA GLU A 73 2.92 -11.73 -4.31
C GLU A 73 3.34 -10.46 -5.05
N ILE A 74 3.34 -9.32 -4.36
CA ILE A 74 3.74 -8.03 -4.94
C ILE A 74 5.14 -8.09 -5.55
N ARG A 75 6.09 -8.79 -4.90
CA ARG A 75 7.45 -8.97 -5.41
C ARG A 75 7.52 -9.83 -6.67
N ALA A 76 6.70 -10.88 -6.75
CA ALA A 76 6.63 -11.75 -7.91
C ALA A 76 5.88 -11.09 -9.08
N THR A 77 4.97 -10.14 -8.81
CA THR A 77 4.19 -9.45 -9.84
C THR A 77 5.00 -8.35 -10.54
N SER A 78 4.91 -8.30 -11.87
CA SER A 78 5.53 -7.23 -12.65
C SER A 78 4.90 -5.87 -12.33
N MET A 79 5.63 -4.78 -12.51
CA MET A 79 5.04 -3.45 -12.29
C MET A 79 3.88 -3.17 -13.25
N ARG A 80 3.94 -3.69 -14.47
CA ARG A 80 2.85 -3.56 -15.45
C ARG A 80 1.57 -4.16 -14.91
N ASP A 81 1.65 -5.39 -14.41
CA ASP A 81 0.47 -6.11 -13.90
C ASP A 81 -0.08 -5.45 -12.62
N LEU A 82 0.80 -4.94 -11.74
CA LEU A 82 0.38 -4.18 -10.55
C LEU A 82 -0.35 -2.89 -10.95
N ILE A 83 0.17 -2.15 -11.92
CA ILE A 83 -0.45 -0.92 -12.43
C ILE A 83 -1.82 -1.24 -13.06
N ASP A 84 -1.92 -2.30 -13.84
CA ASP A 84 -3.17 -2.72 -14.46
C ASP A 84 -4.21 -3.17 -13.41
N ASP A 85 -3.79 -3.88 -12.35
CA ASP A 85 -4.64 -4.22 -11.20
C ASP A 85 -5.14 -2.96 -10.47
N TRP A 86 -4.25 -2.04 -10.13
CA TRP A 86 -4.61 -0.79 -9.45
C TRP A 86 -5.59 0.04 -10.27
N LYS A 87 -5.34 0.17 -11.58
CA LYS A 87 -6.25 0.88 -12.49
C LYS A 87 -7.61 0.22 -12.54
N LYS A 88 -7.67 -1.11 -12.60
CA LYS A 88 -8.93 -1.86 -12.60
C LYS A 88 -9.71 -1.67 -11.31
N ARG A 89 -9.06 -1.80 -10.15
CA ARG A 89 -9.69 -1.65 -8.82
C ARG A 89 -10.23 -0.25 -8.58
N LEU A 90 -9.58 0.76 -9.14
CA LEU A 90 -9.94 2.16 -9.00
C LEU A 90 -10.76 2.72 -10.16
N GLU A 91 -11.07 1.88 -11.16
CA GLU A 91 -11.78 2.30 -12.38
C GLU A 91 -11.09 3.48 -13.10
N ILE A 92 -9.75 3.48 -13.09
CA ILE A 92 -8.90 4.50 -13.72
C ILE A 92 -8.47 4.03 -15.10
N GLU A 93 -8.81 4.80 -16.13
CA GLU A 93 -8.42 4.49 -17.51
C GLU A 93 -7.02 5.01 -17.87
N LYS A 94 -6.65 6.21 -17.40
CA LYS A 94 -5.44 6.92 -17.83
C LYS A 94 -4.31 6.75 -16.81
N ASP A 95 -3.10 6.54 -17.30
CA ASP A 95 -1.90 6.41 -16.45
C ASP A 95 -1.58 7.71 -15.70
N VAL A 96 -1.98 8.87 -16.24
CA VAL A 96 -1.79 10.18 -15.61
C VAL A 96 -2.61 10.28 -14.32
N ASP A 97 -3.87 9.85 -14.36
CA ASP A 97 -4.79 9.87 -13.22
C ASP A 97 -4.26 8.96 -12.08
N LEU A 98 -3.68 7.80 -12.42
CA LEU A 98 -3.00 6.94 -11.44
C LEU A 98 -1.73 7.59 -10.90
N ALA A 99 -0.92 8.23 -11.75
CA ALA A 99 0.30 8.91 -11.31
C ALA A 99 0.00 10.01 -10.29
N GLU A 100 -1.05 10.80 -10.53
CA GLU A 100 -1.51 11.83 -9.61
C GLU A 100 -1.93 11.23 -8.27
N LEU A 101 -2.72 10.15 -8.28
CA LEU A 101 -3.13 9.45 -7.06
C LEU A 101 -1.93 8.92 -6.26
N LEU A 102 -0.95 8.33 -6.95
CA LEU A 102 0.24 7.78 -6.30
C LEU A 102 1.23 8.87 -5.87
N HIS A 103 1.02 10.11 -6.32
CA HIS A 103 1.93 11.25 -6.18
C HIS A 103 3.30 11.02 -6.80
N VAL A 104 3.29 10.54 -8.04
CA VAL A 104 4.50 10.28 -8.83
C VAL A 104 4.40 10.96 -10.19
N ALA A 105 5.55 11.24 -10.80
CA ALA A 105 5.57 11.79 -12.15
C ALA A 105 4.88 10.79 -13.13
N PRO A 106 4.05 11.25 -14.08
CA PRO A 106 3.42 10.37 -15.09
C PRO A 106 4.43 9.53 -15.87
N TYR A 107 5.62 10.09 -16.10
CA TYR A 107 6.72 9.39 -16.75
C TYR A 107 7.23 8.18 -15.94
N SER A 108 7.11 8.20 -14.62
CA SER A 108 7.45 7.04 -13.77
C SER A 108 6.53 5.85 -14.05
N ILE A 109 5.22 6.08 -14.18
CA ILE A 109 4.25 5.03 -14.52
C ILE A 109 4.61 4.41 -15.87
N LYS A 110 4.87 5.25 -16.88
CA LYS A 110 5.30 4.78 -18.22
C LYS A 110 6.52 3.87 -18.12
N ARG A 111 7.60 4.34 -17.47
CA ARG A 111 8.84 3.56 -17.31
C ARG A 111 8.60 2.24 -16.59
N TRP A 112 7.82 2.23 -15.51
CA TRP A 112 7.50 1.00 -14.79
C TRP A 112 6.72 0.00 -15.66
N ARG A 113 5.80 0.46 -16.53
CA ARG A 113 5.07 -0.39 -17.48
C ARG A 113 5.98 -0.98 -18.56
N GLU A 114 7.00 -0.24 -18.98
CA GLU A 114 8.01 -0.67 -19.96
C GLU A 114 9.07 -1.59 -19.32
N GLY A 115 9.03 -1.79 -18.00
CA GLY A 115 10.04 -2.56 -17.26
C GLY A 115 11.32 -1.76 -16.99
N GLU A 116 11.34 -0.48 -17.34
CA GLU A 116 12.46 0.44 -17.15
C GLU A 116 12.49 0.98 -15.72
N GLY A 117 12.89 0.12 -14.79
CA GLY A 117 13.00 0.47 -13.38
C GLY A 117 11.76 0.12 -12.58
N ARG A 118 11.98 -0.08 -11.29
CA ARG A 118 10.97 -0.54 -10.34
C ARG A 118 11.17 0.18 -9.02
N PRO A 119 10.12 0.73 -8.40
CA PRO A 119 10.22 1.32 -7.07
C PRO A 119 10.71 0.29 -6.05
N SER A 120 11.30 0.76 -4.96
CA SER A 120 11.62 -0.12 -3.84
C SER A 120 10.33 -0.77 -3.32
N THR A 121 10.44 -1.95 -2.70
CA THR A 121 9.24 -2.64 -2.20
C THR A 121 8.47 -1.81 -1.16
N GLN A 122 9.17 -0.96 -0.41
CA GLN A 122 8.55 0.00 0.51
C GLN A 122 7.59 0.95 -0.24
N PHE A 123 8.05 1.58 -1.32
CA PHE A 123 7.18 2.48 -2.09
C PHE A 123 6.03 1.73 -2.76
N ILE A 124 6.23 0.51 -3.24
CA ILE A 124 5.14 -0.30 -3.79
C ILE A 124 4.05 -0.56 -2.73
N PHE A 125 4.45 -0.83 -1.49
CA PHE A 125 3.52 -1.03 -0.39
C PHE A 125 2.78 0.25 0.01
N GLU A 126 3.46 1.39 0.00
CA GLU A 126 2.82 2.70 0.19
C GLU A 126 1.77 2.97 -0.90
N TYR A 127 2.07 2.65 -2.16
CA TYR A 127 1.11 2.76 -3.26
C TYR A 127 -0.07 1.81 -3.09
N GLU A 128 0.17 0.54 -2.76
CA GLU A 128 -0.89 -0.44 -2.49
C GLU A 128 -1.84 0.03 -1.38
N SER A 129 -1.29 0.59 -0.29
CA SER A 129 -2.08 1.11 0.82
C SER A 129 -2.99 2.27 0.40
N LYS A 130 -2.48 3.17 -0.47
CA LYS A 130 -3.29 4.26 -1.05
C LYS A 130 -4.40 3.71 -1.94
N VAL A 131 -4.09 2.71 -2.78
CA VAL A 131 -5.07 2.06 -3.66
C VAL A 131 -6.17 1.40 -2.84
N GLU A 132 -5.84 0.60 -1.83
CA GLU A 132 -6.82 -0.03 -0.95
C GLU A 132 -7.72 0.99 -0.22
N PHE A 133 -7.13 2.09 0.24
CA PHE A 133 -7.89 3.16 0.87
C PHE A 133 -8.91 3.76 -0.10
N MET A 134 -8.47 4.08 -1.32
CA MET A 134 -9.32 4.66 -2.35
C MET A 134 -10.40 3.71 -2.85
N GLU A 135 -10.09 2.42 -3.01
CA GLU A 135 -11.05 1.38 -3.39
C GLU A 135 -12.18 1.28 -2.37
N LYS A 136 -11.85 1.19 -1.07
CA LYS A 136 -12.83 1.18 0.02
C LYS A 136 -13.65 2.48 0.05
N TYR A 137 -13.00 3.60 -0.26
CA TYR A 137 -13.64 4.90 -0.31
C TYR A 137 -14.67 4.98 -1.46
N LEU A 138 -14.31 4.55 -2.68
CA LEU A 138 -15.20 4.50 -3.84
C LEU A 138 -16.41 3.58 -3.58
N ALA A 139 -16.19 2.42 -2.97
CA ALA A 139 -17.26 1.49 -2.62
C ALA A 139 -18.31 2.13 -1.69
N ARG A 140 -17.86 2.84 -0.64
CA ARG A 140 -18.76 3.56 0.27
C ARG A 140 -19.53 4.68 -0.41
N THR A 141 -18.86 5.46 -1.25
CA THR A 141 -19.50 6.55 -2.00
C THR A 141 -20.58 6.03 -2.95
N ARG A 142 -20.31 4.91 -3.62
CA ARG A 142 -21.29 4.22 -4.48
C ARG A 142 -22.50 3.75 -3.69
N ASP A 143 -22.30 3.17 -2.51
CA ASP A 143 -23.39 2.73 -1.65
C ASP A 143 -24.25 3.89 -1.14
N ASN A 144 -23.63 5.03 -0.84
CA ASN A 144 -24.34 6.24 -0.41
C ASN A 144 -25.14 6.88 -1.57
N LEU A 145 -24.56 6.96 -2.77
CA LEU A 145 -25.25 7.43 -3.98
C LEU A 145 -26.51 6.62 -4.28
N LYS A 146 -26.48 5.30 -4.07
CA LYS A 146 -27.63 4.41 -4.23
C LYS A 146 -28.73 4.61 -3.17
N ARG A 147 -28.38 5.10 -1.98
CA ARG A 147 -29.31 5.23 -0.84
C ARG A 147 -29.99 6.59 -0.75
N GLU A 148 -29.26 7.67 -1.03
CA GLU A 148 -29.69 9.06 -0.75
C GLU A 148 -30.02 9.87 -2.02
N GLY A 149 -29.80 9.30 -3.21
CA GLY A 149 -29.93 10.04 -4.48
C GLY A 149 -28.71 10.95 -4.74
N ALA A 150 -28.42 11.18 -6.02
CA ALA A 150 -27.13 11.72 -6.46
C ALA A 150 -26.74 13.09 -5.85
N VAL A 151 -27.73 13.96 -5.59
CA VAL A 151 -27.53 15.34 -5.11
C VAL A 151 -27.19 15.38 -3.62
N GLU A 152 -27.87 14.58 -2.79
CA GLU A 152 -27.67 14.54 -1.34
C GLU A 152 -26.36 13.84 -0.99
N ALA A 153 -26.04 12.75 -1.69
CA ALA A 153 -24.76 12.06 -1.56
C ALA A 153 -23.57 12.92 -1.99
N LEU A 154 -23.67 13.71 -3.07
CA LEU A 154 -22.63 14.67 -3.46
C LEU A 154 -22.40 15.74 -2.39
N SER A 155 -23.49 16.26 -1.80
CA SER A 155 -23.44 17.27 -0.74
C SER A 155 -22.85 16.71 0.56
N ALA A 156 -23.26 15.50 0.97
CA ALA A 156 -22.75 14.81 2.16
C ALA A 156 -21.25 14.52 2.05
N VAL A 157 -20.81 14.07 0.87
CA VAL A 157 -19.40 13.80 0.64
C VAL A 157 -18.58 15.09 0.57
N GLN A 158 -19.07 16.14 -0.10
CA GLN A 158 -18.41 17.46 -0.09
C GLN A 158 -18.26 18.02 1.33
N LYS A 159 -19.27 17.84 2.17
CA LYS A 159 -19.26 18.27 3.58
C LYS A 159 -18.25 17.47 4.42
N TYR A 160 -18.20 16.15 4.26
CA TYR A 160 -17.20 15.28 4.91
C TYR A 160 -15.76 15.71 4.57
N PHE A 161 -15.49 16.04 3.29
CA PHE A 161 -14.18 16.54 2.87
C PHE A 161 -13.85 17.94 3.37
N ALA A 162 -14.85 18.81 3.51
CA ALA A 162 -14.65 20.14 4.09
C ALA A 162 -14.26 20.07 5.58
N GLU A 163 -14.83 19.11 6.31
CA GLU A 163 -14.58 18.91 7.75
C GLU A 163 -13.24 18.21 8.04
N GLN A 164 -12.80 17.29 7.18
CA GLN A 164 -11.54 16.54 7.35
C GLN A 164 -10.28 17.30 6.88
N ASN A 165 -10.46 18.47 6.24
CA ASN A 165 -9.39 19.29 5.64
C ASN A 165 -8.24 18.52 4.96
N PRO A 166 -8.52 17.57 4.04
CA PRO A 166 -7.46 16.82 3.40
C PRO A 166 -6.68 17.70 2.40
N PRO A 167 -5.42 17.33 2.10
CA PRO A 167 -4.52 18.11 1.25
C PRO A 167 -5.17 18.51 -0.07
N LYS A 168 -4.90 19.74 -0.54
CA LYS A 168 -5.51 20.29 -1.76
C LYS A 168 -5.32 19.39 -2.99
N GLU A 169 -4.23 18.61 -3.03
CA GLU A 169 -3.91 17.70 -4.13
C GLU A 169 -4.82 16.45 -4.20
N CYS A 170 -5.49 16.06 -3.11
CA CYS A 170 -6.37 14.88 -3.07
C CYS A 170 -7.78 15.16 -3.63
N LYS A 171 -8.07 16.42 -3.98
CA LYS A 171 -9.42 16.87 -4.33
C LYS A 171 -9.75 16.67 -5.81
N GLN A 172 -8.78 16.80 -6.73
CA GLN A 172 -9.08 16.82 -8.17
C GLN A 172 -9.47 15.48 -8.79
N PRO A 173 -8.75 14.37 -8.55
CA PRO A 173 -9.13 13.05 -9.09
C PRO A 173 -10.49 12.58 -8.56
N PHE A 174 -10.80 12.95 -7.32
CA PHE A 174 -12.06 12.65 -6.64
C PHE A 174 -13.25 13.42 -7.25
N PHE A 175 -13.10 14.72 -7.55
CA PHE A 175 -14.15 15.48 -8.24
C PHE A 175 -14.35 15.04 -9.69
N GLU A 176 -13.30 14.54 -10.35
CA GLU A 176 -13.42 13.95 -11.69
C GLU A 176 -14.09 12.58 -11.68
N ALA A 177 -13.76 11.70 -10.74
CA ALA A 177 -14.43 10.41 -10.56
C ALA A 177 -15.92 10.58 -10.22
N LEU A 178 -16.26 11.55 -9.37
CA LEU A 178 -17.65 11.91 -9.08
C LEU A 178 -18.37 12.55 -10.27
N ARG A 179 -17.71 13.37 -11.07
CA ARG A 179 -18.29 13.90 -12.32
C ARG A 179 -18.57 12.78 -13.32
N ARG A 180 -17.65 11.82 -13.47
CA ARG A 180 -17.83 10.66 -14.36
C ARG A 180 -18.97 9.76 -13.87
N ALA A 181 -19.00 9.44 -12.58
CA ALA A 181 -20.08 8.65 -11.97
C ALA A 181 -21.44 9.36 -12.07
N LYS A 182 -21.47 10.69 -11.96
CA LYS A 182 -22.68 11.50 -12.18
C LYS A 182 -23.14 11.44 -13.64
N MET A 183 -22.24 11.64 -14.61
CA MET A 183 -22.59 11.55 -16.04
C MET A 183 -23.14 10.17 -16.40
N GLN A 184 -22.52 9.11 -15.91
CA GLN A 184 -22.93 7.74 -16.21
C GLN A 184 -24.30 7.40 -15.61
N PHE A 185 -24.61 7.89 -14.42
CA PHE A 185 -25.94 7.76 -13.83
C PHE A 185 -27.01 8.60 -14.56
N GLU A 186 -26.65 9.78 -15.09
CA GLU A 186 -27.55 10.63 -15.89
C GLU A 186 -27.83 10.01 -17.28
N ASP A 187 -26.83 9.37 -17.91
CA ASP A 187 -26.99 8.63 -19.18
C ASP A 187 -27.84 7.36 -19.00
N ASP A 188 -27.65 6.62 -17.91
CA ASP A 188 -28.44 5.40 -17.59
C ASP A 188 -29.93 5.71 -17.26
N MET A 189 -30.27 6.98 -16.97
CA MET A 189 -31.64 7.44 -16.72
C MET A 189 -32.34 8.00 -17.98
N LEU A 190 -31.62 8.16 -19.10
CA LEU A 190 -32.14 8.67 -20.37
C LEU A 190 -32.41 7.56 -21.42
N VAL A 191 -32.31 6.29 -21.03
CA VAL A 191 -32.66 5.09 -21.80
C VAL A 191 -33.85 4.39 -21.13
#